data_AF-W8C8F7-F1
#
_entry.id   AF-W8C8F7-F1
#
_cell.length_a   1.000
_cell.length_b   1.000
_cell.length_c   1.000
_cell.angle_alpha   90.00
_cell.angle_beta   90.00
_cell.angle_gamma   90.00
#
_symmetry.space_group_name_H-M   'P 1'
#
loop_
_entity.id
_entity.type
_entity.pdbx_description
1 polymer ?
#
loop_
_entity_poly.entity_id
_entity_poly.type
_entity_poly.pdbx_seq_one_letter_code
_entity_poly.pdbx_strand_id
1 'polypeptide(L)'
;MSSRFIAEGGTPISPELATELRQLVFGTSSIPMRAEWTQTPFTFGPAKEELSYGLRSPRNATRGMLSVVQGFILKYLLFARRGRNNQDPLVCTQEMQTNALINALVEILRIISDKGKVTMVLPSPDEEVFIEHSVTFFHDSVTEKLYVFTLSPHDELEFFIKRHLKLFTEEDSPGTLLFLYSAVLTRSMSKIRNDLDSNSKAVPLTMPNNEEGSLMIVTLLLTGRATPYLHNGVVNVGDENTYAIPQYGILSRCTIGFLLWDNENSQPSVAAARQPGSRLKTPNYPIWITSCCGHFGVAFNRNPELLRNYHAESRFDLNYYSCSGHNVFMTIDNRVYNEQATGMLERQATTEGTSSISGGGGRRDDEAGGIVGGGGGGGG
;
A
#
# COMPACT_ATOMS: atom_id res chain seq x y z
N MET A 1 -3.52 37.85 2.59
CA MET A 1 -2.46 36.86 2.27
C MET A 1 -2.76 36.06 1.00
N SER A 2 -3.87 36.30 0.29
CA SER A 2 -4.21 35.73 -1.03
C SER A 2 -3.13 36.01 -2.08
N SER A 3 -2.55 37.21 -2.07
CA SER A 3 -1.37 37.56 -2.89
C SER A 3 -0.14 36.68 -2.62
N ARG A 4 -0.02 36.07 -1.43
CA ARG A 4 1.11 35.21 -1.07
C ARG A 4 0.99 33.83 -1.72
N PHE A 5 -0.18 33.21 -1.70
CA PHE A 5 -0.36 31.89 -2.32
C PHE A 5 -0.28 31.98 -3.84
N ILE A 6 -0.81 33.06 -4.43
CA ILE A 6 -0.62 33.37 -5.85
C ILE A 6 0.86 33.58 -6.17
N ALA A 7 1.61 34.33 -5.35
CA ALA A 7 3.06 34.52 -5.53
C ALA A 7 3.88 33.22 -5.34
N GLU A 8 3.39 32.28 -4.52
CA GLU A 8 3.94 30.93 -4.36
C GLU A 8 3.53 29.96 -5.50
N GLY A 9 2.84 30.46 -6.54
CA GLY A 9 2.44 29.68 -7.72
C GLY A 9 1.10 28.95 -7.57
N GLY A 10 0.31 29.28 -6.55
CA GLY A 10 -1.01 28.72 -6.30
C GLY A 10 -2.07 29.32 -7.21
N THR A 11 -2.93 28.47 -7.77
CA THR A 11 -4.11 28.88 -8.53
C THR A 11 -5.37 28.47 -7.78
N PRO A 12 -6.40 29.35 -7.68
CA PRO A 12 -7.71 28.95 -7.17
C PRO A 12 -8.24 27.71 -7.88
N ILE A 13 -8.85 26.79 -7.13
CA ILE A 13 -9.50 25.61 -7.71
C ILE A 13 -10.67 26.03 -8.60
N SER A 14 -10.81 25.40 -9.77
CA SER A 14 -11.95 25.67 -10.65
C SER A 14 -13.20 24.92 -10.18
N PRO A 15 -14.42 25.44 -10.48
CA PRO A 15 -15.68 24.76 -10.16
C PRO A 15 -15.75 23.33 -10.74
N GLU A 16 -15.24 23.14 -11.97
CA GLU A 16 -15.23 21.85 -12.65
C GLU A 16 -14.31 20.86 -11.91
N LEU A 17 -13.09 21.29 -11.59
CA LEU A 17 -12.12 20.43 -10.89
C LEU A 17 -12.62 20.04 -9.49
N ALA A 18 -13.17 20.98 -8.74
CA ALA A 18 -13.72 20.71 -7.40
C ALA A 18 -14.91 19.74 -7.45
N THR A 19 -15.80 19.92 -8.42
CA THR A 19 -16.94 19.03 -8.64
C THR A 19 -16.46 17.63 -8.99
N GLU A 20 -15.59 17.49 -9.98
CA GLU A 20 -15.05 16.19 -10.37
C GLU A 20 -14.27 15.50 -9.24
N LEU A 21 -13.49 16.27 -8.48
CA LEU A 21 -12.71 15.76 -7.35
C LEU A 21 -13.62 15.18 -6.26
N ARG A 22 -14.67 15.90 -5.88
CA ARG A 22 -15.65 15.41 -4.90
C ARG A 22 -16.45 14.22 -5.43
N GLN A 23 -16.84 14.24 -6.69
CA GLN A 23 -17.53 13.11 -7.32
C GLN A 23 -16.65 11.86 -7.34
N LEU A 24 -15.36 11.98 -7.65
CA LEU A 24 -14.43 10.84 -7.62
C LEU A 24 -14.19 10.33 -6.19
N VAL A 25 -13.94 11.25 -5.25
CA VAL A 25 -13.51 10.86 -3.90
C VAL A 25 -14.69 10.39 -3.06
N PHE A 26 -15.80 11.13 -3.08
CA PHE A 26 -16.96 10.95 -2.19
C PHE A 26 -18.24 10.53 -2.92
N GLY A 27 -18.27 10.59 -4.25
CA GLY A 27 -19.42 10.13 -5.04
C GLY A 27 -20.51 11.18 -5.18
N THR A 28 -20.27 12.38 -4.65
CA THR A 28 -21.20 13.50 -4.69
C THR A 28 -20.48 14.81 -4.39
N SER A 29 -20.90 15.86 -5.08
CA SER A 29 -20.57 17.27 -4.81
C SER A 29 -21.72 18.02 -4.13
N SER A 30 -22.92 17.46 -4.13
CA SER A 30 -24.14 18.08 -3.61
C SER A 30 -24.45 17.71 -2.15
N ILE A 31 -23.65 16.85 -1.53
CA ILE A 31 -23.83 16.48 -0.12
C ILE A 31 -22.51 16.73 0.60
N PRO A 32 -22.52 17.40 1.76
CA PRO A 32 -21.34 17.57 2.59
C PRO A 32 -20.71 16.21 2.93
N MET A 33 -19.39 16.13 2.87
CA MET A 33 -18.68 14.90 3.21
C MET A 33 -18.78 14.58 4.71
N ARG A 34 -18.50 13.32 5.06
CA ARG A 34 -18.41 12.89 6.46
C ARG A 34 -17.40 13.77 7.22
N ALA A 35 -17.78 14.26 8.40
CA ALA A 35 -16.99 15.20 9.20
C ALA A 35 -15.60 14.63 9.56
N GLU A 36 -15.46 13.31 9.58
CA GLU A 36 -14.19 12.62 9.75
C GLU A 36 -13.11 13.07 8.77
N TRP A 37 -13.45 13.38 7.52
CA TRP A 37 -12.47 13.85 6.54
C TRP A 37 -12.07 15.31 6.73
N THR A 38 -13.02 16.16 7.15
CA THR A 38 -12.75 17.59 7.33
C THR A 38 -12.09 17.94 8.67
N GLN A 39 -12.05 17.00 9.62
CA GLN A 39 -11.58 17.25 10.99
C GLN A 39 -10.59 16.18 11.49
N THR A 40 -9.85 15.55 10.57
CA THR A 40 -8.75 14.63 10.94
C THR A 40 -7.40 15.18 10.43
N PRO A 41 -6.57 15.72 11.33
CA PRO A 41 -5.17 16.04 11.05
C PRO A 41 -4.23 14.82 11.24
N PHE A 42 -2.95 15.00 10.90
CA PHE A 42 -1.88 14.06 11.24
C PHE A 42 -1.35 14.35 12.65
N THR A 43 -2.01 13.79 13.66
CA THR A 43 -1.65 13.99 15.07
C THR A 43 -0.87 12.81 15.61
N PHE A 44 0.26 13.07 16.25
CA PHE A 44 1.04 12.06 16.98
C PHE A 44 0.58 11.91 18.43
N GLY A 45 0.94 10.80 19.04
CA GLY A 45 0.97 10.71 20.51
C GLY A 45 1.96 11.73 21.12
N PRO A 46 1.85 12.01 22.43
CA PRO A 46 2.73 12.97 23.11
C PRO A 46 4.21 12.63 22.92
N ALA A 47 5.04 13.64 22.69
CA ALA A 47 6.48 13.45 22.46
C ALA A 47 7.18 12.89 23.70
N LYS A 48 8.20 12.04 23.47
CA LYS A 48 9.01 11.35 24.49
C LYS A 48 8.25 10.36 25.37
N GLU A 49 7.00 10.05 25.04
CA GLU A 49 6.22 9.00 25.71
C GLU A 49 6.24 7.68 24.92
N GLU A 50 5.66 6.63 25.50
CA GLU A 50 5.42 5.38 24.81
C GLU A 50 4.51 5.61 23.60
N LEU A 51 4.79 4.92 22.49
CA LEU A 51 4.04 5.06 21.23
C LEU A 51 4.07 6.47 20.63
N SER A 52 5.00 7.34 21.04
CA SER A 52 5.21 8.68 20.46
C SER A 52 5.56 8.66 18.96
N TYR A 53 5.95 7.51 18.41
CA TYR A 53 6.11 7.29 16.97
C TYR A 53 4.79 7.15 16.20
N GLY A 54 3.67 6.97 16.90
CA GLY A 54 2.39 6.59 16.34
C GLY A 54 1.45 7.77 16.09
N LEU A 55 0.89 7.82 14.89
CA LEU A 55 -0.26 8.65 14.57
C LEU A 55 -1.50 8.17 15.33
N ARG A 56 -2.33 9.10 15.77
CA ARG A 56 -3.60 8.85 16.47
C ARG A 56 -4.76 9.33 15.61
N SER A 57 -5.81 8.54 15.54
CA SER A 57 -7.07 8.90 14.89
C SER A 57 -8.24 8.56 15.79
N PRO A 58 -8.91 9.57 16.37
CA PRO A 58 -10.16 9.34 17.10
C PRO A 58 -11.28 8.84 16.16
N ARG A 59 -11.13 9.06 14.84
CA ARG A 59 -12.15 8.79 13.83
C ARG A 59 -11.74 7.62 12.93
N ASN A 60 -12.71 6.81 12.53
CA ASN A 60 -12.43 5.54 11.85
C ASN A 60 -12.10 5.73 10.36
N ALA A 61 -12.84 6.54 9.62
CA ALA A 61 -12.84 6.56 8.14
C ALA A 61 -11.47 6.84 7.46
N THR A 62 -10.52 7.44 8.17
CA THR A 62 -9.19 7.81 7.66
C THR A 62 -8.09 6.84 8.06
N ARG A 63 -8.37 5.82 8.91
CA ARG A 63 -7.37 4.93 9.50
C ARG A 63 -6.57 4.13 8.48
N GLY A 64 -7.17 3.74 7.36
CA GLY A 64 -6.48 3.06 6.27
C GLY A 64 -5.37 3.93 5.66
N MET A 65 -5.70 5.19 5.34
CA MET A 65 -4.71 6.17 4.89
C MET A 65 -3.65 6.44 5.96
N LEU A 66 -4.06 6.68 7.20
CA LEU A 66 -3.14 6.97 8.30
C LEU A 66 -2.20 5.80 8.57
N SER A 67 -2.66 4.56 8.42
CA SER A 67 -1.81 3.38 8.58
C SER A 67 -0.72 3.34 7.51
N VAL A 68 -1.02 3.69 6.26
CA VAL A 68 0.01 3.80 5.21
C VAL A 68 1.06 4.86 5.59
N VAL A 69 0.61 6.06 5.97
CA VAL A 69 1.52 7.15 6.41
C VAL A 69 2.35 6.71 7.61
N GLN A 70 1.74 6.01 8.58
CA GLN A 70 2.41 5.43 9.74
C GLN A 70 3.49 4.43 9.36
N GLY A 71 3.26 3.61 8.34
CA GLY A 71 4.27 2.70 7.80
C GLY A 71 5.49 3.46 7.28
N PHE A 72 5.29 4.55 6.53
CA PHE A 72 6.40 5.36 6.01
C PHE A 72 7.12 6.16 7.12
N ILE A 73 6.40 6.58 8.16
CA ILE A 73 6.98 7.14 9.39
C ILE A 73 7.92 6.12 10.04
N LEU A 74 7.44 4.88 10.25
CA LEU A 74 8.24 3.79 10.82
C LEU A 74 9.47 3.48 9.97
N LYS A 75 9.32 3.44 8.64
CA LYS A 75 10.44 3.27 7.71
C LYS A 75 11.51 4.34 7.93
N TYR A 76 11.11 5.60 8.03
CA TYR A 76 12.04 6.70 8.27
C TYR A 76 12.76 6.55 9.61
N LEU A 77 12.00 6.36 10.69
CA LEU A 77 12.51 6.27 12.06
C LEU A 77 13.48 5.09 12.26
N LEU A 78 13.13 3.92 11.73
CA LEU A 78 13.89 2.69 11.93
C LEU A 78 15.09 2.59 10.98
N PHE A 79 14.96 3.02 9.72
CA PHE A 79 15.91 2.65 8.67
C PHE A 79 16.55 3.81 7.91
N ALA A 80 15.93 4.99 7.84
CA ALA A 80 16.42 6.09 7.01
C ALA A 80 17.01 7.29 7.78
N ARG A 81 16.76 7.38 9.10
CA ARG A 81 17.25 8.48 9.93
C ARG A 81 18.79 8.51 9.98
N ARG A 82 19.37 9.66 9.64
CA ARG A 82 20.81 9.94 9.79
C ARG A 82 21.13 10.26 11.25
N GLY A 83 22.26 9.77 11.77
CA GLY A 83 22.67 9.99 13.16
C GLY A 83 21.96 9.04 14.14
N ARG A 84 22.37 7.76 14.14
CA ARG A 84 21.91 6.78 15.14
C ARG A 84 22.51 7.14 16.50
N ASN A 85 21.77 7.94 17.27
CA ASN A 85 22.03 8.08 18.70
C ASN A 85 21.61 6.79 19.42
N ASN A 86 22.12 6.52 20.63
CA ASN A 86 21.74 5.37 21.48
C ASN A 86 20.27 5.39 21.96
N GLN A 87 19.43 6.33 21.47
CA GLN A 87 18.02 6.45 21.83
C GLN A 87 17.17 5.50 20.99
N ASP A 88 16.18 4.84 21.62
CA ASP A 88 15.18 4.03 20.91
C ASP A 88 14.47 4.91 19.84
N PRO A 89 14.56 4.55 18.54
CA PRO A 89 13.93 5.31 17.46
C PRO A 89 12.40 5.41 17.58
N LEU A 90 11.75 4.56 18.38
CA LEU A 90 10.32 4.60 18.61
C LEU A 90 9.91 5.56 19.73
N VAL A 91 10.83 5.99 20.60
CA VAL A 91 10.56 7.06 21.58
C VAL A 91 10.94 8.39 20.93
N CYS A 92 9.99 8.99 20.23
CA CYS A 92 10.21 10.15 19.37
C CYS A 92 10.20 11.47 20.13
N THR A 93 11.16 12.35 19.84
CA THR A 93 11.05 13.77 20.16
C THR A 93 10.08 14.46 19.18
N GLN A 94 9.65 15.68 19.50
CA GLN A 94 8.83 16.49 18.59
C GLN A 94 9.51 16.66 17.21
N GLU A 95 10.82 16.92 17.22
CA GLU A 95 11.62 17.04 15.98
C GLU A 95 11.62 15.73 15.17
N MET A 96 11.74 14.58 15.84
CA MET A 96 11.67 13.28 15.16
C MET A 96 10.30 13.04 14.52
N GLN A 97 9.21 13.35 15.23
CA GLN A 97 7.84 13.24 14.70
C GLN A 97 7.66 14.12 13.46
N THR A 98 8.05 15.39 13.55
CA THR A 98 7.98 16.36 12.45
C THR A 98 8.77 15.87 11.23
N ASN A 99 10.04 15.49 11.42
CA ASN A 99 10.89 15.02 10.33
C ASN A 99 10.36 13.72 9.72
N ALA A 100 9.88 12.77 10.54
CA ALA A 100 9.33 11.51 10.05
C ALA A 100 8.06 11.72 9.22
N LEU A 101 7.16 12.58 9.67
CA LEU A 101 5.93 12.91 8.93
C LEU A 101 6.25 13.56 7.59
N ILE A 102 7.11 14.59 7.56
CA ILE A 102 7.52 15.25 6.31
C ILE A 102 8.09 14.22 5.33
N ASN A 103 9.02 13.40 5.77
CA ASN A 103 9.65 12.39 4.90
C ASN A 103 8.62 11.37 4.40
N ALA A 104 7.66 10.96 5.24
CA ALA A 104 6.60 10.05 4.84
C ALA A 104 5.69 10.64 3.76
N LEU A 105 5.19 11.86 3.95
CA LEU A 105 4.31 12.53 2.99
C LEU A 105 5.03 12.80 1.66
N VAL A 106 6.30 13.24 1.72
CA VAL A 106 7.15 13.48 0.53
C VAL A 106 7.37 12.18 -0.25
N GLU A 107 7.72 11.09 0.43
CA GLU A 107 8.00 9.81 -0.24
C GLU A 107 6.76 9.25 -0.93
N ILE A 108 5.60 9.27 -0.25
CA ILE A 108 4.32 8.82 -0.81
C ILE A 108 3.97 9.60 -2.08
N LEU A 109 4.05 10.95 -2.05
CA LEU A 109 3.73 11.77 -3.22
C LEU A 109 4.73 11.55 -4.36
N ARG A 110 6.01 11.31 -4.06
CA ARG A 110 7.02 10.93 -5.07
C ARG A 110 6.66 9.60 -5.74
N ILE A 111 6.23 8.60 -4.97
CA ILE A 111 5.76 7.31 -5.50
C ILE A 111 4.58 7.54 -6.46
N ILE A 112 3.59 8.34 -6.05
CA ILE A 112 2.38 8.60 -6.86
C ILE A 112 2.70 9.38 -8.14
N SER A 113 3.62 10.35 -8.07
CA SER A 113 3.98 11.19 -9.22
C SER A 113 4.62 10.42 -10.37
N ASP A 114 5.27 9.27 -10.08
CA ASP A 114 5.98 8.43 -11.07
C ASP A 114 6.86 9.25 -12.03
N LYS A 115 7.78 10.05 -11.46
CA LYS A 115 8.69 11.01 -12.14
C LYS A 115 7.99 12.22 -12.79
N GLY A 116 6.68 12.35 -12.65
CA GLY A 116 5.91 13.52 -13.05
C GLY A 116 5.99 14.68 -12.04
N LYS A 117 5.11 15.66 -12.18
CA LYS A 117 4.96 16.74 -11.19
C LYS A 117 4.07 16.30 -10.03
N VAL A 118 4.18 16.97 -8.89
CA VAL A 118 3.31 16.76 -7.73
C VAL A 118 2.31 17.90 -7.64
N THR A 119 1.04 17.56 -7.41
CA THR A 119 -0.02 18.55 -7.23
C THR A 119 -0.40 18.59 -5.76
N MET A 120 -0.25 19.74 -5.12
CA MET A 120 -0.63 19.97 -3.73
C MET A 120 -1.87 20.86 -3.68
N VAL A 121 -2.75 20.63 -2.69
CA VAL A 121 -3.86 21.54 -2.38
C VAL A 121 -3.74 22.07 -0.97
N LEU A 122 -3.99 23.37 -0.80
CA LEU A 122 -4.03 24.03 0.51
C LEU A 122 -5.28 24.92 0.61
N PRO A 123 -5.91 25.05 1.78
CA PRO A 123 -7.01 25.98 1.98
C PRO A 123 -6.52 27.42 1.91
N SER A 124 -7.41 28.33 1.49
CA SER A 124 -7.14 29.76 1.45
C SER A 124 -6.79 30.28 2.85
N PRO A 125 -5.66 30.98 3.02
CA PRO A 125 -5.27 31.53 4.32
C PRO A 125 -6.17 32.68 4.78
N ASP A 126 -6.92 33.29 3.85
CA ASP A 126 -7.86 34.38 4.13
C ASP A 126 -9.33 33.90 4.08
N GLU A 127 -9.57 32.58 4.11
CA GLU A 127 -10.92 31.98 4.02
C GLU A 127 -11.70 32.35 2.74
N GLU A 128 -10.98 32.77 1.70
CA GLU A 128 -11.54 33.16 0.40
C GLU A 128 -12.27 31.97 -0.27
N VAL A 129 -13.49 32.22 -0.73
CA VAL A 129 -14.35 31.23 -1.40
C VAL A 129 -14.30 31.45 -2.91
N PHE A 130 -13.87 30.43 -3.65
CA PHE A 130 -13.72 30.46 -5.11
C PHE A 130 -14.89 29.86 -5.87
N ILE A 131 -15.72 29.07 -5.18
CA ILE A 131 -16.85 28.34 -5.78
C ILE A 131 -18.11 28.75 -5.06
N GLU A 132 -19.12 29.19 -5.79
CA GLU A 132 -20.42 29.54 -5.22
C GLU A 132 -21.21 28.30 -4.77
N HIS A 133 -21.99 28.47 -3.70
CA HIS A 133 -22.90 27.44 -3.25
C HIS A 133 -24.01 27.23 -4.29
N SER A 134 -24.31 25.99 -4.63
CA SER A 134 -25.36 25.67 -5.60
C SER A 134 -25.98 24.30 -5.34
N VAL A 135 -27.08 23.99 -6.02
CA VAL A 135 -27.73 22.67 -5.95
C VAL A 135 -26.81 21.53 -6.40
N THR A 136 -25.81 21.83 -7.23
CA THR A 136 -24.81 20.90 -7.73
C THR A 136 -23.52 20.88 -6.91
N PHE A 137 -23.33 21.84 -6.00
CA PHE A 137 -22.14 21.97 -5.17
C PHE A 137 -22.47 22.58 -3.79
N PHE A 138 -22.51 21.75 -2.76
CA PHE A 138 -22.75 22.18 -1.38
C PHE A 138 -21.41 22.45 -0.69
N HIS A 139 -21.18 23.66 -0.21
CA HIS A 139 -19.98 24.01 0.56
C HIS A 139 -19.70 23.02 1.69
N ASP A 140 -18.43 22.64 1.84
CA ASP A 140 -17.94 21.75 2.90
C ASP A 140 -16.92 22.44 3.81
N SER A 141 -16.78 23.77 3.68
CA SER A 141 -15.82 24.64 4.37
C SER A 141 -14.36 24.46 3.97
N VAL A 142 -14.05 23.55 3.03
CA VAL A 142 -12.69 23.21 2.61
C VAL A 142 -12.53 23.34 1.10
N THR A 143 -13.26 22.55 0.32
CA THR A 143 -13.07 22.36 -1.12
C THR A 143 -13.27 23.65 -1.90
N GLU A 144 -14.27 24.47 -1.55
CA GLU A 144 -14.53 25.74 -2.21
C GLU A 144 -13.46 26.81 -1.97
N LYS A 145 -12.51 26.57 -1.08
CA LYS A 145 -11.45 27.52 -0.68
C LYS A 145 -10.06 27.06 -1.09
N LEU A 146 -9.92 26.01 -1.91
CA LEU A 146 -8.62 25.42 -2.20
C LEU A 146 -7.83 26.23 -3.23
N TYR A 147 -6.54 26.40 -2.94
CA TYR A 147 -5.50 26.68 -3.91
C TYR A 147 -4.85 25.37 -4.35
N VAL A 148 -4.54 25.28 -5.65
CA VAL A 148 -3.84 24.17 -6.28
C VAL A 148 -2.43 24.63 -6.66
N PHE A 149 -1.42 23.85 -6.30
CA PHE A 149 -0.01 24.11 -6.59
C PHE A 149 0.57 22.95 -7.37
N THR A 150 1.43 23.25 -8.35
CA THR A 150 2.18 22.24 -9.11
C THR A 150 3.66 22.38 -8.80
N LEU A 151 4.28 21.33 -8.28
CA LEU A 151 5.62 21.35 -7.71
C LEU A 151 6.55 20.32 -8.38
N SER A 152 7.85 20.63 -8.41
CA SER A 152 8.89 19.63 -8.64
C SER A 152 8.97 18.65 -7.44
N PRO A 153 8.86 17.32 -7.66
CA PRO A 153 8.94 16.35 -6.57
C PRO A 153 10.29 16.35 -5.85
N HIS A 154 11.36 16.71 -6.55
CA HIS A 154 12.73 16.63 -6.02
C HIS A 154 13.20 17.96 -5.41
N ASP A 155 12.82 19.08 -6.01
CA ASP A 155 13.42 20.38 -5.68
C ASP A 155 12.54 21.19 -4.71
N GLU A 156 11.22 21.11 -4.84
CA GLU A 156 10.29 22.04 -4.17
C GLU A 156 9.44 21.36 -3.10
N LEU A 157 9.00 20.12 -3.34
CA LEU A 157 7.99 19.43 -2.53
C LEU A 157 8.33 19.38 -1.03
N GLU A 158 9.57 19.03 -0.69
CA GLU A 158 9.97 18.89 0.72
C GLU A 158 9.93 20.24 1.44
N PHE A 159 10.43 21.30 0.79
CA PHE A 159 10.37 22.66 1.35
C PHE A 159 8.94 23.15 1.47
N PHE A 160 8.10 22.86 0.47
CA PHE A 160 6.69 23.24 0.46
C PHE A 160 5.92 22.60 1.62
N ILE A 161 6.05 21.28 1.83
CA ILE A 161 5.43 20.57 2.95
C ILE A 161 5.97 21.09 4.29
N LYS A 162 7.29 21.33 4.41
CA LYS A 162 7.89 21.91 5.62
C LYS A 162 7.29 23.27 5.98
N ARG A 163 7.16 24.15 4.99
CA ARG A 163 6.62 25.52 5.16
C ARG A 163 5.17 25.51 5.63
N HIS A 164 4.37 24.56 5.14
CA HIS A 164 2.92 24.50 5.33
C HIS A 164 2.46 23.38 6.27
N LEU A 165 3.39 22.75 6.99
CA LEU A 165 3.12 21.54 7.80
C LEU A 165 1.97 21.72 8.80
N LYS A 166 1.84 22.93 9.37
CA LYS A 166 0.78 23.26 10.33
C LYS A 166 -0.62 22.96 9.80
N LEU A 167 -0.88 23.22 8.52
CA LEU A 167 -2.17 22.94 7.87
C LEU A 167 -2.52 21.43 7.89
N PHE A 168 -1.52 20.57 8.04
CA PHE A 168 -1.67 19.12 8.09
C PHE A 168 -1.74 18.57 9.52
N THR A 169 -1.30 19.32 10.53
CA THR A 169 -1.08 18.80 11.89
C THR A 169 -1.84 19.53 12.99
N GLU A 170 -2.31 20.76 12.74
CA GLU A 170 -3.07 21.53 13.74
C GLU A 170 -4.42 20.86 14.03
N GLU A 171 -4.92 21.08 15.26
CA GLU A 171 -6.20 20.54 15.70
C GLU A 171 -7.34 21.04 14.78
N ASP A 172 -8.33 20.18 14.55
CA ASP A 172 -9.46 20.41 13.64
C ASP A 172 -9.11 20.71 12.17
N SER A 173 -7.83 20.60 11.78
CA SER A 173 -7.44 20.81 10.39
C SER A 173 -7.90 19.63 9.50
N PRO A 174 -8.27 19.88 8.23
CA PRO A 174 -8.58 18.83 7.26
C PRO A 174 -7.31 18.16 6.70
N GLY A 175 -6.26 17.97 7.51
CA GLY A 175 -4.94 17.57 7.04
C GLY A 175 -4.91 16.27 6.23
N THR A 176 -5.67 15.25 6.65
CA THR A 176 -5.78 13.99 5.90
C THR A 176 -6.52 14.17 4.57
N LEU A 177 -7.57 14.98 4.53
CA LEU A 177 -8.30 15.31 3.30
C LEU A 177 -7.43 16.10 2.32
N LEU A 178 -6.70 17.12 2.78
CA LEU A 178 -5.78 17.89 1.95
C LEU A 178 -4.72 16.98 1.32
N PHE A 179 -4.19 16.04 2.10
CA PHE A 179 -3.23 15.06 1.59
C PHE A 179 -3.87 14.08 0.61
N LEU A 180 -5.11 13.63 0.84
CA LEU A 180 -5.84 12.75 -0.08
C LEU A 180 -6.08 13.44 -1.43
N TYR A 181 -6.56 14.68 -1.41
CA TYR A 181 -6.75 15.46 -2.63
C TYR A 181 -5.45 15.69 -3.37
N SER A 182 -4.36 16.01 -2.65
CA SER A 182 -3.02 16.13 -3.24
C SER A 182 -2.56 14.83 -3.90
N ALA A 183 -2.77 13.68 -3.25
CA ALA A 183 -2.46 12.36 -3.80
C ALA A 183 -3.27 12.05 -5.08
N VAL A 184 -4.58 12.27 -5.06
CA VAL A 184 -5.48 12.04 -6.20
C VAL A 184 -5.10 12.93 -7.38
N LEU A 185 -4.85 14.21 -7.15
CA LEU A 185 -4.49 15.16 -8.20
C LEU A 185 -3.06 14.93 -8.74
N THR A 186 -2.12 14.47 -7.89
CA THR A 186 -0.78 14.06 -8.33
C THR A 186 -0.84 12.86 -9.28
N ARG A 187 -1.72 11.88 -9.00
CA ARG A 187 -1.97 10.78 -9.94
C ARG A 187 -2.75 11.25 -11.18
N SER A 188 -3.55 12.31 -11.05
CA SER A 188 -4.54 12.84 -11.99
C SER A 188 -5.86 12.06 -12.05
N MET A 189 -6.96 12.79 -12.28
CA MET A 189 -8.32 12.27 -12.32
C MET A 189 -8.49 11.15 -13.35
N SER A 190 -7.96 11.33 -14.55
CA SER A 190 -8.10 10.34 -15.64
C SER A 190 -7.37 9.04 -15.32
N LYS A 191 -6.16 9.14 -14.78
CA LYS A 191 -5.35 7.98 -14.41
C LYS A 191 -5.97 7.21 -13.23
N ILE A 192 -6.52 7.90 -12.22
CA ILE A 192 -7.25 7.22 -11.14
C ILE A 192 -8.45 6.45 -11.71
N ARG A 193 -9.25 7.07 -12.59
CA ARG A 193 -10.38 6.37 -13.23
C ARG A 193 -9.94 5.16 -14.05
N ASN A 194 -8.75 5.20 -14.64
CA ASN A 194 -8.18 4.08 -15.38
C ASN A 194 -7.57 2.99 -14.46
N ASP A 195 -7.17 3.34 -13.24
CA ASP A 195 -6.68 2.37 -12.25
C ASP A 195 -7.84 1.54 -11.65
N LEU A 196 -9.06 2.09 -11.64
CA LEU A 196 -10.27 1.42 -11.16
C LEU A 196 -10.87 0.47 -12.22
N ASP A 197 -11.43 -0.64 -11.77
CA ASP A 197 -12.18 -1.56 -12.64
C ASP A 197 -13.61 -1.07 -12.94
N SER A 198 -14.31 -1.71 -13.87
CA SER A 198 -15.65 -1.26 -14.29
C SER A 198 -16.65 -1.15 -13.13
N ASN A 199 -16.55 -2.03 -12.13
CA ASN A 199 -17.41 -1.98 -10.94
C ASN A 199 -16.99 -0.85 -9.99
N SER A 200 -15.68 -0.65 -9.80
CA SER A 200 -15.12 0.37 -8.91
C SER A 200 -15.21 1.78 -9.50
N LYS A 201 -15.32 1.94 -10.82
CA LYS A 201 -15.55 3.24 -11.48
C LYS A 201 -16.86 3.91 -11.06
N ALA A 202 -17.85 3.12 -10.68
CA ALA A 202 -19.15 3.60 -10.23
C ALA A 202 -19.21 3.92 -8.73
N VAL A 203 -18.16 3.58 -7.97
CA VAL A 203 -18.13 3.73 -6.51
C VAL A 203 -17.09 4.79 -6.11
N PRO A 204 -17.39 5.66 -5.13
CA PRO A 204 -16.42 6.65 -4.67
C PRO A 204 -15.17 6.02 -4.06
N LEU A 205 -14.03 6.69 -4.20
CA LEU A 205 -12.77 6.22 -3.64
C LEU A 205 -12.87 5.94 -2.14
N THR A 206 -13.63 6.70 -1.37
CA THR A 206 -13.75 6.48 0.07
C THR A 206 -14.61 5.28 0.46
N MET A 207 -15.37 4.67 -0.46
CA MET A 207 -16.23 3.48 -0.26
C MET A 207 -17.14 3.56 0.98
N PRO A 208 -18.47 3.79 0.84
CA PRO A 208 -19.33 4.10 1.99
C PRO A 208 -19.40 3.01 3.07
N ASN A 209 -19.15 1.75 2.69
CA ASN A 209 -19.23 0.55 3.53
C ASN A 209 -17.91 0.16 4.22
N ASN A 210 -16.81 0.87 3.94
CA ASN A 210 -15.53 0.60 4.59
C ASN A 210 -15.34 1.56 5.77
N GLU A 211 -15.61 1.09 6.99
CA GLU A 211 -15.59 1.94 8.19
C GLU A 211 -14.24 2.59 8.48
N GLU A 212 -13.12 1.92 8.16
CA GLU A 212 -11.78 2.43 8.39
C GLU A 212 -11.05 2.94 7.14
N GLY A 213 -11.75 2.98 6.00
CA GLY A 213 -11.23 3.52 4.74
C GLY A 213 -11.03 2.49 3.63
N SER A 214 -10.75 3.01 2.45
CA SER A 214 -10.78 2.23 1.21
C SER A 214 -9.44 1.61 0.84
N LEU A 215 -9.50 0.39 0.31
CA LEU A 215 -8.33 -0.30 -0.25
C LEU A 215 -7.69 0.51 -1.39
N MET A 216 -8.49 1.19 -2.22
CA MET A 216 -7.98 1.96 -3.36
C MET A 216 -7.18 3.19 -2.92
N ILE A 217 -7.53 3.78 -1.77
CA ILE A 217 -6.71 4.83 -1.15
C ILE A 217 -5.41 4.21 -0.64
N VAL A 218 -5.46 3.05 0.02
CA VAL A 218 -4.28 2.35 0.54
C VAL A 218 -3.31 1.97 -0.60
N THR A 219 -3.80 1.38 -1.68
CA THR A 219 -2.97 1.00 -2.84
C THR A 219 -2.43 2.21 -3.57
N LEU A 220 -3.18 3.32 -3.67
CA LEU A 220 -2.70 4.58 -4.22
C LEU A 220 -1.47 5.08 -3.45
N LEU A 221 -1.56 5.15 -2.13
CA LEU A 221 -0.47 5.67 -1.30
C LEU A 221 0.73 4.70 -1.22
N LEU A 222 0.51 3.39 -1.31
CA LEU A 222 1.59 2.40 -1.28
C LEU A 222 2.32 2.26 -2.63
N THR A 223 1.59 2.40 -3.75
CA THR A 223 2.08 1.96 -5.08
C THR A 223 1.99 3.02 -6.17
N GLY A 224 1.34 4.14 -5.88
CA GLY A 224 1.07 5.18 -6.86
C GLY A 224 -0.13 4.92 -7.77
N ARG A 225 -0.88 3.83 -7.54
CA ARG A 225 -2.08 3.47 -8.32
C ARG A 225 -3.23 3.06 -7.43
N ALA A 226 -4.42 3.56 -7.72
CA ALA A 226 -5.64 3.26 -6.97
C ALA A 226 -6.28 1.91 -7.38
N THR A 227 -5.45 0.88 -7.57
CA THR A 227 -5.92 -0.44 -8.04
C THR A 227 -6.66 -1.20 -6.94
N PRO A 228 -7.77 -1.88 -7.26
CA PRO A 228 -8.42 -2.82 -6.35
C PRO A 228 -7.73 -4.20 -6.31
N TYR A 229 -6.77 -4.45 -7.21
CA TYR A 229 -6.17 -5.77 -7.41
C TYR A 229 -4.84 -5.91 -6.67
N LEU A 230 -4.73 -6.92 -5.80
CA LEU A 230 -3.56 -7.13 -4.94
C LEU A 230 -2.58 -8.19 -5.46
N HIS A 231 -2.92 -8.87 -6.55
CA HIS A 231 -2.05 -9.85 -7.20
C HIS A 231 -0.83 -9.19 -7.86
N ASN A 232 0.16 -10.00 -8.23
CA ASN A 232 1.35 -9.50 -8.93
C ASN A 232 1.05 -9.21 -10.40
N GLY A 233 1.57 -8.09 -10.90
CA GLY A 233 1.62 -7.79 -12.34
C GLY A 233 0.25 -7.55 -12.95
N VAL A 234 0.14 -7.84 -14.25
CA VAL A 234 -1.11 -7.71 -15.00
C VAL A 234 -1.68 -9.10 -15.22
N VAL A 235 -2.95 -9.30 -14.88
CA VAL A 235 -3.69 -10.54 -15.13
C VAL A 235 -4.77 -10.23 -16.16
N ASN A 236 -4.75 -10.94 -17.29
CA ASN A 236 -5.78 -10.79 -18.30
C ASN A 236 -6.94 -11.71 -17.97
N VAL A 237 -8.13 -11.15 -17.75
CA VAL A 237 -9.33 -11.90 -17.42
C VAL A 237 -10.32 -11.80 -18.58
N GLY A 238 -10.69 -12.96 -19.12
CA GLY A 238 -11.70 -13.13 -20.18
C GLY A 238 -12.03 -14.61 -20.33
N ASP A 239 -13.18 -14.91 -20.90
CA ASP A 239 -13.54 -16.28 -21.31
C ASP A 239 -13.37 -16.46 -22.83
N GLU A 240 -13.63 -17.66 -23.37
CA GLU A 240 -13.52 -17.94 -24.80
C GLU A 240 -14.43 -17.04 -25.67
N ASN A 241 -15.46 -16.41 -25.07
CA ASN A 241 -16.46 -15.60 -25.74
C ASN A 241 -16.30 -14.08 -25.47
N THR A 242 -15.35 -13.67 -24.64
CA THR A 242 -15.09 -12.26 -24.28
C THR A 242 -13.64 -11.88 -24.48
N TYR A 243 -13.42 -10.65 -24.96
CA TYR A 243 -12.08 -10.07 -25.04
C TYR A 243 -11.44 -10.04 -23.66
N ALA A 244 -10.19 -10.51 -23.58
CA ALA A 244 -9.44 -10.49 -22.34
C ALA A 244 -9.18 -9.05 -21.88
N ILE A 245 -9.67 -8.69 -20.70
CA ILE A 245 -9.51 -7.37 -20.10
C ILE A 245 -8.31 -7.41 -19.14
N PRO A 246 -7.31 -6.53 -19.29
CA PRO A 246 -6.16 -6.49 -18.39
C PRO A 246 -6.55 -5.91 -17.03
N GLN A 247 -6.35 -6.68 -15.96
CA GLN A 247 -6.42 -6.25 -14.58
C GLN A 247 -5.01 -5.91 -14.08
N TYR A 248 -4.80 -4.64 -13.75
CA TYR A 248 -3.50 -4.13 -13.30
C TYR A 248 -3.37 -4.27 -11.79
N GLY A 249 -2.68 -5.31 -11.33
CA GLY A 249 -2.30 -5.47 -9.94
C GLY A 249 -1.03 -4.69 -9.58
N ILE A 250 -0.26 -5.24 -8.64
CA ILE A 250 0.93 -4.59 -8.10
C ILE A 250 2.11 -4.80 -9.06
N LEU A 251 2.63 -3.71 -9.63
CA LEU A 251 3.58 -3.76 -10.76
C LEU A 251 5.05 -3.95 -10.35
N SER A 252 5.41 -3.60 -9.12
CA SER A 252 6.77 -3.73 -8.60
C SER A 252 6.74 -4.09 -7.11
N ARG A 253 7.88 -4.56 -6.58
CA ARG A 253 8.01 -4.88 -5.15
C ARG A 253 7.88 -3.59 -4.34
N CYS A 254 6.97 -3.58 -3.37
CA CYS A 254 6.69 -2.37 -2.59
C CYS A 254 7.76 -2.10 -1.53
N THR A 255 7.98 -0.82 -1.23
CA THR A 255 8.82 -0.41 -0.10
C THR A 255 8.25 -0.93 1.23
N ILE A 256 6.93 -0.83 1.38
CA ILE A 256 6.13 -1.29 2.53
C ILE A 256 5.08 -2.25 2.00
N GLY A 257 4.86 -3.35 2.72
CA GLY A 257 3.97 -4.42 2.30
C GLY A 257 2.51 -4.16 2.63
N PHE A 258 1.66 -5.07 2.18
CA PHE A 258 0.26 -5.12 2.57
C PHE A 258 -0.18 -6.56 2.82
N LEU A 259 -0.86 -6.79 3.94
CA LEU A 259 -1.45 -8.07 4.32
C LEU A 259 -2.96 -7.88 4.50
N LEU A 260 -3.72 -8.74 3.86
CA LEU A 260 -5.18 -8.76 3.95
C LEU A 260 -5.60 -10.05 4.63
N TRP A 261 -6.39 -9.92 5.68
CA TRP A 261 -7.19 -10.98 6.24
C TRP A 261 -8.66 -10.54 6.16
N ASP A 262 -9.42 -11.25 5.34
CA ASP A 262 -10.84 -11.02 5.16
C ASP A 262 -11.57 -12.34 5.38
N ASN A 263 -12.65 -12.30 6.17
CA ASN A 263 -13.42 -13.48 6.56
C ASN A 263 -14.62 -13.72 5.61
N GLU A 264 -14.74 -12.91 4.55
CA GLU A 264 -15.83 -13.02 3.59
C GLU A 264 -15.82 -14.36 2.83
N ASN A 265 -16.96 -15.05 2.87
CA ASN A 265 -17.37 -16.15 1.98
C ASN A 265 -17.55 -15.66 0.52
N SER A 266 -16.57 -14.93 0.00
CA SER A 266 -16.57 -14.47 -1.38
C SER A 266 -16.32 -15.66 -2.32
N GLN A 267 -16.88 -15.61 -3.52
CA GLN A 267 -16.63 -16.65 -4.53
C GLN A 267 -15.12 -16.86 -4.71
N PRO A 268 -14.63 -18.10 -4.87
CA PRO A 268 -13.19 -18.42 -4.87
C PRO A 268 -12.36 -17.58 -5.85
N SER A 269 -12.92 -17.21 -6.99
CA SER A 269 -12.29 -16.36 -8.02
C SER A 269 -12.07 -14.92 -7.56
N VAL A 270 -13.05 -14.33 -6.85
CA VAL A 270 -12.95 -12.98 -6.28
C VAL A 270 -12.01 -12.97 -5.08
N ALA A 271 -12.08 -14.00 -4.24
CA ALA A 271 -11.16 -14.19 -3.13
C ALA A 271 -9.71 -14.26 -3.61
N ALA A 272 -9.43 -15.03 -4.67
CA ALA A 272 -8.08 -15.19 -5.23
C ALA A 272 -7.52 -13.88 -5.82
N ALA A 273 -8.33 -13.09 -6.51
CA ALA A 273 -7.90 -11.79 -7.08
C ALA A 273 -7.62 -10.73 -6.01
N ARG A 274 -8.25 -10.84 -4.84
CA ARG A 274 -8.02 -9.98 -3.67
C ARG A 274 -6.89 -10.46 -2.77
N GLN A 275 -6.29 -11.63 -3.00
CA GLN A 275 -5.15 -12.06 -2.19
C GLN A 275 -3.89 -11.27 -2.53
N PRO A 276 -3.17 -10.73 -1.53
CA PRO A 276 -1.89 -10.07 -1.77
C PRO A 276 -0.87 -11.00 -2.43
N GLY A 277 -0.28 -10.55 -3.52
CA GLY A 277 0.84 -11.20 -4.19
C GLY A 277 2.16 -11.01 -3.44
N SER A 278 3.23 -11.68 -3.91
CA SER A 278 4.55 -11.59 -3.28
C SER A 278 5.12 -10.16 -3.25
N ARG A 279 4.77 -9.30 -4.22
CA ARG A 279 5.21 -7.89 -4.24
C ARG A 279 4.72 -7.07 -3.05
N LEU A 280 3.65 -7.51 -2.38
CA LEU A 280 3.13 -6.94 -1.13
C LEU A 280 3.52 -7.77 0.10
N LYS A 281 3.60 -9.10 -0.01
CA LYS A 281 3.93 -9.98 1.11
C LYS A 281 5.41 -9.92 1.51
N THR A 282 6.31 -9.71 0.55
CA THR A 282 7.76 -9.58 0.80
C THR A 282 8.23 -8.17 0.42
N PRO A 283 7.91 -7.13 1.20
CA PRO A 283 8.36 -5.76 0.93
C PRO A 283 9.88 -5.59 1.06
N ASN A 284 10.37 -4.40 0.72
CA ASN A 284 11.80 -4.06 0.86
C ASN A 284 12.22 -3.86 2.32
N TYR A 285 11.32 -3.34 3.15
CA TYR A 285 11.48 -3.20 4.59
C TYR A 285 10.45 -4.06 5.30
N PRO A 286 10.76 -4.63 6.48
CA PRO A 286 9.86 -5.51 7.22
C PRO A 286 8.76 -4.70 7.93
N ILE A 287 7.95 -4.02 7.13
CA ILE A 287 6.81 -3.20 7.53
C ILE A 287 5.67 -3.58 6.59
N TRP A 288 4.52 -3.89 7.16
CA TRP A 288 3.31 -4.26 6.44
C TRP A 288 2.15 -3.44 6.97
N ILE A 289 1.41 -2.84 6.05
CA ILE A 289 0.07 -2.38 6.35
C ILE A 289 -0.83 -3.61 6.41
N THR A 290 -1.66 -3.71 7.44
CA THR A 290 -2.58 -4.84 7.60
C THR A 290 -4.00 -4.35 7.46
N SER A 291 -4.86 -5.13 6.83
CA SER A 291 -6.31 -5.01 6.94
C SER A 291 -6.85 -6.34 7.47
N CYS A 292 -7.41 -6.34 8.67
CA CYS A 292 -7.98 -7.53 9.32
C CYS A 292 -9.46 -7.30 9.57
N CYS A 293 -10.32 -7.97 8.80
CA CYS A 293 -11.78 -7.79 8.85
C CYS A 293 -12.19 -6.31 8.74
N GLY A 294 -11.53 -5.56 7.86
CA GLY A 294 -11.79 -4.12 7.65
C GLY A 294 -11.00 -3.17 8.57
N HIS A 295 -10.32 -3.67 9.62
CA HIS A 295 -9.52 -2.83 10.51
C HIS A 295 -8.08 -2.69 10.03
N PHE A 296 -7.60 -1.45 9.96
CA PHE A 296 -6.25 -1.13 9.50
C PHE A 296 -5.26 -0.96 10.66
N GLY A 297 -4.03 -1.37 10.37
CA GLY A 297 -2.89 -1.23 11.25
C GLY A 297 -1.57 -1.41 10.52
N VAL A 298 -0.49 -1.42 11.29
CA VAL A 298 0.87 -1.61 10.79
C VAL A 298 1.56 -2.67 11.62
N ALA A 299 1.96 -3.75 10.96
CA ALA A 299 2.85 -4.76 11.52
C ALA A 299 4.29 -4.47 11.08
N PHE A 300 5.27 -4.54 11.98
CA PHE A 300 6.66 -4.26 11.64
C PHE A 300 7.66 -4.96 12.55
N ASN A 301 8.87 -5.14 12.02
CA ASN A 301 10.03 -5.64 12.75
C ASN A 301 11.17 -4.61 12.66
N ARG A 302 12.01 -4.55 13.71
CA ARG A 302 13.13 -3.60 13.81
C ARG A 302 14.39 -4.03 13.04
N ASN A 303 14.52 -5.32 12.70
CA ASN A 303 15.63 -5.91 11.95
C ASN A 303 15.39 -5.81 10.44
N PRO A 304 16.12 -4.95 9.71
CA PRO A 304 15.93 -4.77 8.26
C PRO A 304 16.23 -6.03 7.44
N GLU A 305 16.99 -6.98 8.00
CA GLU A 305 17.39 -8.22 7.33
C GLU A 305 16.37 -9.35 7.52
N LEU A 306 15.24 -9.12 8.20
CA LEU A 306 14.22 -10.14 8.45
C LEU A 306 13.84 -10.89 7.17
N LEU A 307 13.59 -10.19 6.07
CA LEU A 307 13.14 -10.78 4.80
C LEU A 307 14.28 -11.15 3.84
N ARG A 308 15.53 -11.08 4.31
CA ARG A 308 16.74 -11.33 3.51
C ARG A 308 17.58 -12.47 4.06
N ASN A 309 17.38 -12.82 5.33
CA ASN A 309 18.14 -13.83 6.03
C ASN A 309 17.19 -14.90 6.62
N TYR A 310 17.27 -16.13 6.09
CA TYR A 310 16.43 -17.24 6.55
C TYR A 310 16.57 -17.54 8.05
N HIS A 311 17.74 -17.29 8.64
CA HIS A 311 17.91 -17.43 10.09
C HIS A 311 17.09 -16.40 10.87
N ALA A 312 16.97 -15.17 10.34
CA ALA A 312 16.14 -14.14 10.97
C ALA A 312 14.64 -14.48 10.89
N GLU A 313 14.21 -15.22 9.87
CA GLU A 313 12.81 -15.68 9.72
C GLU A 313 12.44 -16.85 10.64
N SER A 314 13.44 -17.51 11.25
CA SER A 314 13.21 -18.68 12.12
C SER A 314 12.54 -18.30 13.45
N ARG A 315 12.92 -17.19 14.05
CA ARG A 315 12.29 -16.63 15.26
C ARG A 315 12.51 -15.13 15.32
N PHE A 316 11.43 -14.35 15.37
CA PHE A 316 11.51 -12.90 15.33
C PHE A 316 10.35 -12.22 16.07
N ASP A 317 10.59 -10.99 16.50
CA ASP A 317 9.57 -10.18 17.16
C ASP A 317 8.77 -9.37 16.14
N LEU A 318 7.45 -9.37 16.27
CA LEU A 318 6.54 -8.60 15.45
C LEU A 318 5.79 -7.58 16.32
N ASN A 319 5.93 -6.32 15.96
CA ASN A 319 5.21 -5.22 16.58
C ASN A 319 4.00 -4.91 15.71
N TYR A 320 2.84 -4.75 16.33
CA TYR A 320 1.63 -4.27 15.68
C TYR A 320 1.21 -2.94 16.31
N TYR A 321 0.80 -1.99 15.47
CA TYR A 321 0.29 -0.71 15.91
C TYR A 321 -0.90 -0.29 15.04
N SER A 322 -1.99 0.16 15.65
CA SER A 322 -3.13 0.77 14.97
C SER A 322 -3.28 2.22 15.40
N CYS A 323 -3.67 3.08 14.45
CA CYS A 323 -3.91 4.51 14.71
C CYS A 323 -5.06 4.76 15.70
N SER A 324 -5.84 3.73 16.03
CA SER A 324 -6.84 3.74 17.10
C SER A 324 -6.27 3.91 18.50
N GLY A 325 -4.98 3.61 18.73
CA GLY A 325 -4.46 3.51 20.08
C GLY A 325 -3.67 2.22 20.33
N HIS A 326 -4.13 1.14 19.71
CA HIS A 326 -3.76 -0.22 20.09
C HIS A 326 -2.37 -0.62 19.58
N ASN A 327 -1.59 -1.25 20.45
CA ASN A 327 -0.33 -1.90 20.11
C ASN A 327 -0.32 -3.34 20.64
N VAL A 328 0.35 -4.23 19.91
CA VAL A 328 0.58 -5.61 20.32
C VAL A 328 2.03 -5.97 20.00
N PHE A 329 2.66 -6.70 20.90
CA PHE A 329 3.98 -7.27 20.70
C PHE A 329 3.86 -8.80 20.73
N MET A 330 4.44 -9.46 19.73
CA MET A 330 4.42 -10.92 19.63
C MET A 330 5.78 -11.42 19.19
N THR A 331 6.18 -12.61 19.64
CA THR A 331 7.32 -13.33 19.07
C THR A 331 6.80 -14.47 18.21
N ILE A 332 7.17 -14.48 16.94
CA ILE A 332 6.87 -15.55 16.00
C ILE A 332 8.03 -16.55 16.02
N ASP A 333 7.70 -17.84 16.11
CA ASP A 333 8.67 -18.94 16.13
C ASP A 333 8.32 -19.96 15.04
N ASN A 334 9.03 -19.87 13.92
CA ASN A 334 8.86 -20.72 12.76
C ASN A 334 9.83 -21.91 12.75
N ARG A 335 10.62 -22.14 13.81
CA ARG A 335 11.63 -23.21 13.83
C ARG A 335 11.03 -24.59 13.56
N VAL A 336 9.88 -24.88 14.18
CA VAL A 336 9.16 -26.15 13.99
C VAL A 336 8.69 -26.33 12.54
N TYR A 337 8.20 -25.26 11.90
CA TYR A 337 7.78 -25.30 10.51
C TYR A 337 8.98 -25.48 9.56
N ASN A 338 10.08 -24.78 9.83
CA ASN A 338 11.30 -24.89 9.03
C ASN A 338 11.93 -26.29 9.13
N GLU A 339 11.92 -26.91 10.31
CA GLU A 339 12.33 -28.31 10.50
C GLU A 339 11.45 -29.27 9.70
N GLN A 340 10.13 -29.08 9.73
CA GLN A 340 9.19 -29.88 8.93
C GLN A 340 9.39 -29.70 7.42
N ALA A 341 9.53 -28.45 6.95
CA ALA A 341 9.76 -28.14 5.55
C ALA A 341 11.10 -28.70 5.04
N THR A 342 12.16 -28.61 5.84
CA THR A 342 13.47 -29.20 5.52
C THR A 342 13.38 -30.72 5.40
N GLY A 343 12.72 -31.37 6.36
CA GLY A 343 12.49 -32.83 6.30
C GLY A 343 11.64 -33.28 5.11
N MET A 344 10.71 -32.44 4.62
CA MET A 344 9.95 -32.72 3.40
C MET A 344 10.80 -32.58 2.12
N LEU A 345 11.67 -31.57 2.06
CA LEU A 345 12.61 -31.38 0.95
C LEU A 345 13.66 -32.50 0.88
N GLU A 346 14.18 -32.93 2.02
CA GLU A 346 15.10 -34.07 2.11
C GLU A 346 14.43 -35.37 1.64
N ARG A 347 13.17 -35.61 2.03
CA ARG A 347 12.40 -36.76 1.52
C ARG A 347 12.18 -36.70 0.01
N GLN A 348 11.89 -35.53 -0.55
CA GLN A 348 11.78 -35.35 -2.01
C GLN A 348 13.11 -35.66 -2.71
N ALA A 349 14.24 -35.15 -2.20
CA ALA A 349 15.56 -35.41 -2.77
C ALA A 349 15.95 -36.91 -2.72
N THR A 350 15.58 -37.63 -1.66
CA THR A 350 15.82 -39.09 -1.57
C THR A 350 14.95 -39.92 -2.52
N THR A 351 13.79 -39.39 -2.93
CA THR A 351 12.86 -40.09 -3.84
C THR A 351 13.28 -39.95 -5.31
N GLU A 352 13.89 -38.82 -5.70
CA GLU A 352 14.45 -38.65 -7.04
C GLU A 352 15.77 -39.42 -7.22
N GLY A 353 16.60 -39.52 -6.17
CA GLY A 353 17.88 -40.26 -6.21
C GLY A 353 17.79 -41.78 -6.23
N THR A 354 16.61 -42.38 -6.00
CA THR A 354 16.41 -43.84 -6.02
C THR A 354 15.85 -44.38 -7.35
N SER A 355 15.58 -43.50 -8.33
CA SER A 355 15.02 -43.91 -9.64
C SER A 355 16.06 -44.15 -10.74
N SER A 356 17.37 -44.09 -10.44
CA SER A 356 18.43 -44.26 -11.44
C SER A 356 19.63 -45.08 -10.96
N ILE A 357 19.46 -46.35 -10.59
CA ILE A 357 20.51 -47.39 -10.68
C ILE A 357 19.82 -48.76 -10.85
N SER A 358 19.75 -49.25 -12.09
CA SER A 358 19.80 -50.69 -12.41
C SER A 358 20.18 -50.88 -13.88
N GLY A 359 21.45 -50.63 -14.19
CA GLY A 359 22.01 -50.86 -15.51
C GLY A 359 23.48 -51.29 -15.45
N GLY A 360 23.70 -52.62 -15.46
CA GLY A 360 24.89 -53.24 -16.06
C GLY A 360 25.96 -53.82 -15.13
N GLY A 361 26.28 -55.11 -15.32
CA GLY A 361 27.66 -55.59 -15.14
C GLY A 361 27.93 -57.06 -14.80
N GLY A 362 28.04 -57.94 -15.81
CA GLY A 362 28.83 -59.20 -15.78
C GLY A 362 28.04 -60.50 -15.53
N ARG A 363 28.29 -61.64 -16.18
CA ARG A 363 29.49 -62.19 -16.84
C ARG A 363 29.13 -63.15 -18.00
N ARG A 364 30.09 -63.34 -18.92
CA ARG A 364 30.14 -64.40 -19.95
C ARG A 364 30.55 -65.74 -19.33
N ASP A 365 30.02 -66.84 -19.87
CA ASP A 365 30.75 -68.09 -20.12
C ASP A 365 30.09 -68.82 -21.32
N ASP A 366 30.94 -69.31 -22.21
CA ASP A 366 30.64 -70.05 -23.45
C ASP A 366 30.38 -71.54 -23.15
N GLU A 367 29.44 -72.19 -23.87
CA GLU A 367 29.73 -73.33 -24.76
C GLU A 367 28.44 -73.99 -25.34
N ALA A 368 28.43 -74.04 -26.68
CA ALA A 368 27.97 -75.08 -27.60
C ALA A 368 26.70 -75.93 -27.36
N GLY A 369 25.80 -75.93 -28.38
CA GLY A 369 25.02 -77.13 -28.76
C GLY A 369 23.74 -76.92 -29.58
N GLY A 370 23.78 -77.25 -30.87
CA GLY A 370 22.65 -77.81 -31.68
C GLY A 370 21.57 -76.84 -32.21
N ILE A 371 21.47 -76.52 -33.52
CA ILE A 371 20.96 -77.30 -34.69
C ILE A 371 19.46 -77.03 -35.03
N VAL A 372 19.23 -76.55 -36.27
CA VAL A 372 18.02 -76.57 -37.16
C VAL A 372 16.78 -75.74 -36.71
N GLY A 373 16.04 -74.98 -37.52
CA GLY A 373 15.98 -74.71 -38.96
C GLY A 373 14.54 -74.30 -39.37
N GLY A 374 14.39 -73.52 -40.47
CA GLY A 374 13.14 -73.23 -41.19
C GLY A 374 12.33 -72.03 -40.65
N GLY A 375 11.72 -71.13 -41.44
CA GLY A 375 11.47 -71.05 -42.88
C GLY A 375 10.10 -70.38 -43.12
N GLY A 376 10.00 -69.48 -44.11
CA GLY A 376 8.74 -68.95 -44.71
C GLY A 376 8.04 -67.85 -43.88
N GLY A 377 7.71 -66.66 -44.41
CA GLY A 377 6.67 -66.40 -45.44
C GLY A 377 5.30 -66.31 -44.73
N GLY A 378 4.46 -65.29 -44.78
CA GLY A 378 4.13 -64.27 -45.78
C GLY A 378 2.59 -64.14 -45.79
N GLY A 379 2.07 -62.93 -46.05
CA GLY A 379 0.64 -62.65 -46.26
C GLY A 379 -0.08 -62.10 -45.02
N GLY A 380 -0.94 -61.09 -45.11
CA GLY A 380 -1.51 -60.33 -46.22
C GLY A 380 -2.52 -59.36 -45.62
#